data_AF-A0A3M1FXD8-F1
#
_entry.id   AF-A0A3M1FXD8-F1
#
_cell.length_a   1.000
_cell.length_b   1.000
_cell.length_c   1.000
_cell.angle_alpha   90.00
_cell.angle_beta   90.00
_cell.angle_gamma   90.00
#
_symmetry.space_group_name_H-M   'P 1'
#
loop_
_entity.id
_entity.type
_entity.pdbx_description
1 polymer ?
#
loop_
_entity_poly.entity_id
_entity_poly.type
_entity_poly.pdbx_seq_one_letter_code
_entity_poly.pdbx_strand_id
1 'polypeptide(L)'
;MSPDIGINTEEAENTKRMIQEQSEVAKDAIRRVKNSPNMLSSWRGNRRRRFDEAVVADMQKLEQAITLVDQAAQQIQEAIQRFVEADR
;
A
#
# COMPACT_ATOMS: atom_id res chain seq x y z
N MET A 1 26.17 -6.59 -25.93
CA MET A 1 25.30 -7.60 -25.33
C MET A 1 24.75 -6.99 -24.06
N SER A 2 23.51 -6.51 -24.13
CA SER A 2 22.83 -6.00 -22.94
C SER A 2 22.63 -7.17 -21.98
N PRO A 3 22.86 -7.04 -20.67
CA PRO A 3 22.39 -8.06 -19.74
C PRO A 3 20.88 -8.08 -19.89
N ASP A 4 20.35 -9.14 -20.50
CA ASP A 4 18.92 -9.43 -20.46
C ASP A 4 18.57 -9.62 -19.00
N ILE A 5 18.09 -8.55 -18.35
CA ILE A 5 17.35 -8.65 -17.10
C ILE A 5 16.01 -9.28 -17.50
N GLY A 6 16.04 -10.57 -17.81
CA GLY A 6 14.86 -11.38 -18.07
C GLY A 6 14.17 -11.62 -16.76
N ILE A 7 13.34 -10.67 -16.31
CA ILE A 7 12.45 -10.89 -15.19
C ILE A 7 11.47 -11.97 -15.63
N ASN A 8 11.46 -13.11 -14.95
CA ASN A 8 10.48 -14.15 -15.19
C ASN A 8 9.07 -13.57 -14.94
N THR A 9 8.18 -13.69 -15.93
CA THR A 9 6.80 -13.19 -15.84
C THR A 9 6.04 -13.80 -14.67
N GLU A 10 6.31 -15.07 -14.33
CA GLU A 10 5.73 -15.73 -13.15
C GLU A 10 6.21 -15.08 -11.83
N GLU A 11 7.49 -14.73 -11.74
CA GLU A 11 8.04 -14.02 -10.57
C GLU A 11 7.48 -12.60 -10.45
N ALA A 12 7.29 -11.92 -11.59
CA ALA A 12 6.66 -10.61 -11.64
C ALA A 12 5.17 -10.68 -11.19
N GLU A 13 4.44 -11.71 -11.62
CA GLU A 13 3.06 -11.94 -11.17
C GLU A 13 2.97 -12.25 -9.68
N ASN A 14 3.88 -13.09 -9.16
CA ASN A 14 3.96 -13.41 -7.74
C ASN A 14 4.28 -12.16 -6.91
N THR A 15 5.22 -11.33 -7.38
CA THR A 15 5.58 -10.07 -6.74
C THR A 15 4.40 -9.11 -6.71
N LYS A 16 3.70 -8.94 -7.85
CA LYS A 16 2.48 -8.12 -7.94
C LYS A 16 1.43 -8.60 -6.93
N ARG A 17 1.17 -9.90 -6.87
CA ARG A 17 0.17 -10.49 -5.96
C ARG A 17 0.52 -10.21 -4.50
N MET A 18 1.78 -10.44 -4.12
CA MET A 18 2.28 -10.14 -2.77
C MET A 18 2.07 -8.66 -2.42
N ILE A 19 2.40 -7.75 -3.34
CA ILE A 19 2.20 -6.31 -3.14
C ILE A 19 0.71 -5.98 -2.91
N GLN A 20 -0.18 -6.54 -3.74
CA GLN A 20 -1.62 -6.31 -3.63
C GLN A 20 -2.18 -6.84 -2.31
N GLU A 21 -1.79 -8.04 -1.89
CA GLU A 21 -2.21 -8.63 -0.61
C GLU A 21 -1.78 -7.77 0.58
N GLN A 22 -0.51 -7.32 0.61
CA GLN A 22 -0.01 -6.46 1.68
C GLN A 22 -0.68 -5.08 1.67
N SER A 23 -0.98 -4.53 0.50
CA SER A 23 -1.72 -3.27 0.35
C SER A 23 -3.11 -3.37 0.98
N GLU A 24 -3.86 -4.44 0.70
CA GLU A 24 -5.19 -4.64 1.30
C GLU A 24 -5.13 -4.81 2.82
N VAL A 25 -4.15 -5.57 3.33
CA VAL A 25 -3.92 -5.68 4.79
C VAL A 25 -3.64 -4.30 5.41
N ALA A 26 -2.82 -3.49 4.77
CA ALA A 26 -2.49 -2.15 5.24
C ALA A 26 -3.71 -1.20 5.21
N LYS A 27 -4.52 -1.24 4.15
CA LYS A 27 -5.78 -0.47 4.04
C LYS A 27 -6.74 -0.84 5.16
N ASP A 28 -6.90 -2.12 5.43
CA ASP A 28 -7.76 -2.61 6.50
C ASP A 28 -7.24 -2.19 7.89
N ALA A 29 -5.93 -2.20 8.12
CA ALA A 29 -5.33 -1.70 9.35
C ALA A 29 -5.64 -0.21 9.56
N ILE A 30 -5.45 0.63 8.53
CA ILE A 30 -5.79 2.06 8.58
C ILE A 30 -7.28 2.26 8.85
N ARG A 31 -8.14 1.51 8.15
CA ARG A 31 -9.60 1.57 8.34
C ARG A 31 -9.98 1.23 9.78
N ARG A 32 -9.35 0.23 10.40
CA ARG A 32 -9.56 -0.11 11.81
C ARG A 32 -9.13 1.00 12.76
N VAL A 33 -8.01 1.68 12.48
CA VAL A 33 -7.57 2.83 13.30
C VAL A 33 -8.54 4.00 13.15
N LYS A 34 -8.94 4.35 11.92
CA LYS A 34 -9.89 5.44 11.65
C LYS A 34 -11.27 5.19 12.25
N ASN A 35 -11.76 3.95 12.15
CA ASN A 35 -13.06 3.54 12.68
C ASN A 35 -12.98 3.08 14.14
N SER A 36 -11.79 3.10 14.75
CA SER A 36 -11.63 2.72 16.14
C SER A 36 -12.49 3.67 16.97
N PRO A 37 -13.52 3.17 17.67
CA PRO A 37 -14.50 4.02 18.33
C PRO A 37 -13.84 4.75 19.48
N ASN A 38 -13.33 5.96 19.24
CA ASN A 38 -12.67 6.84 20.22
C ASN A 38 -12.00 6.06 21.36
N MET A 39 -11.23 5.00 21.04
CA MET A 39 -10.93 3.96 22.03
C MET A 39 -10.25 4.62 23.23
N LEU A 40 -11.07 4.74 24.26
CA LEU A 40 -10.84 5.05 25.65
C LEU A 40 -9.51 5.74 25.97
N SER A 41 -9.60 6.99 26.43
CA SER A 41 -8.89 7.29 27.67
C SER A 41 -9.61 8.39 28.44
N SER A 42 -9.55 8.28 29.76
CA SER A 42 -9.88 9.34 30.73
C SER A 42 -9.10 10.66 30.51
N TRP A 43 -8.30 10.75 29.45
CA TRP A 43 -7.41 11.85 29.15
C TRP A 43 -8.18 12.89 28.35
N ARG A 44 -8.69 13.90 29.06
CA ARG A 44 -9.30 15.08 28.48
C ARG A 44 -8.23 16.17 28.28
N GLY A 45 -8.46 17.07 27.32
CA GLY A 45 -7.65 18.28 27.14
C GLY A 45 -6.55 18.19 26.08
N ASN A 46 -5.58 19.11 26.16
CA ASN A 46 -4.63 19.40 25.07
C ASN A 46 -3.77 18.20 24.63
N ARG A 47 -3.42 17.30 25.55
CA ARG A 47 -2.61 16.10 25.24
C ARG A 47 -3.34 15.13 24.31
N ARG A 48 -4.65 14.96 24.51
CA ARG A 48 -5.48 14.09 23.68
C ARG A 48 -5.61 14.65 22.26
N ARG A 49 -5.94 15.94 22.15
CA ARG A 49 -6.03 16.62 20.85
C ARG A 49 -4.73 16.51 20.04
N ARG A 50 -3.57 16.74 20.66
CA ARG A 50 -2.28 16.59 19.98
C ARG A 50 -1.99 15.16 19.53
N PHE A 51 -2.41 14.17 20.33
CA PHE A 51 -2.28 12.77 19.95
C PHE A 51 -3.19 12.44 18.77
N ASP A 52 -4.46 12.85 18.80
CA ASP A 52 -5.40 12.65 17.70
C ASP A 52 -4.91 13.34 16.42
N GLU A 53 -4.41 14.58 16.50
CA GLU A 53 -3.80 15.31 15.38
C GLU A 53 -2.60 14.56 14.80
N ALA A 54 -1.70 14.05 15.65
CA ALA A 54 -0.53 13.29 15.21
C ALA A 54 -0.92 11.97 14.53
N VAL A 55 -1.84 11.21 15.13
CA VAL A 55 -2.33 9.95 14.55
C VAL A 55 -3.02 10.18 13.22
N VAL A 56 -3.87 11.22 13.11
CA VAL A 56 -4.53 11.57 11.85
C VAL A 56 -3.51 11.91 10.77
N ALA A 57 -2.49 12.73 11.10
CA ALA A 57 -1.44 13.10 10.16
C ALA A 57 -0.62 11.88 9.69
N ASP A 58 -0.28 10.97 10.61
CA ASP A 58 0.46 9.76 10.25
C ASP A 58 -0.38 8.76 9.46
N MET A 59 -1.69 8.65 9.74
CA MET A 59 -2.61 7.86 8.93
C MET A 59 -2.71 8.39 7.49
N GLN A 60 -2.76 9.71 7.30
CA GLN A 60 -2.77 10.32 5.96
C GLN A 60 -1.51 9.98 5.17
N LYS A 61 -0.33 10.00 5.81
CA LYS A 61 0.93 9.61 5.15
C LYS A 61 0.91 8.13 4.75
N LEU A 62 0.39 7.27 5.60
CA LEU A 62 0.27 5.84 5.29
C LEU A 62 -0.68 5.59 4.12
N GLU A 63 -1.81 6.31 4.03
CA GLU A 63 -2.71 6.21 2.89
C GLU A 63 -2.05 6.63 1.58
N GLN A 64 -1.25 7.71 1.60
CA GLN A 64 -0.47 8.13 0.45
C GLN A 64 0.56 7.07 0.04
N ALA A 65 1.28 6.48 1.00
CA ALA A 65 2.25 5.42 0.73
C ALA A 65 1.58 4.19 0.10
N ILE A 66 0.44 3.74 0.63
CA ILE A 66 -0.34 2.63 0.07
C ILE A 66 -0.77 2.93 -1.36
N THR A 67 -1.22 4.16 -1.64
CA THR A 67 -1.61 4.56 -3.00
C THR A 67 -0.45 4.42 -3.99
N LEU A 68 0.77 4.79 -3.57
CA LEU A 68 1.97 4.63 -4.41
C LEU A 68 2.32 3.15 -4.61
N VAL A 69 2.11 2.31 -3.58
CA VAL A 69 2.32 0.86 -3.67
C VAL A 69 1.34 0.21 -4.65
N ASP A 70 0.07 0.61 -4.62
CA ASP A 70 -0.94 0.15 -5.59
C ASP A 70 -0.59 0.55 -7.02
N GLN A 71 -0.11 1.79 -7.22
CA GLN A 71 0.35 2.27 -8.52
C GLN A 71 1.53 1.43 -9.04
N ALA A 72 2.48 1.08 -8.17
CA ALA A 72 3.59 0.20 -8.54
C ALA A 72 3.10 -1.19 -8.98
N ALA A 73 2.14 -1.77 -8.27
CA ALA A 73 1.55 -3.05 -8.67
C ALA A 73 0.85 -2.97 -10.05
N GLN A 74 0.16 -1.87 -10.33
CA GLN A 74 -0.46 -1.63 -11.63
C GLN A 74 0.60 -1.51 -12.74
N GLN A 75 1.70 -0.80 -12.50
CA GLN A 75 2.79 -0.69 -13.48
C GLN A 75 3.42 -2.05 -13.79
N ILE A 76 3.59 -2.92 -12.78
CA ILE A 76 4.07 -4.29 -12.98
C ILE A 76 3.08 -5.08 -13.85
N GLN A 77 1.79 -4.95 -13.61
CA GLN A 77 0.76 -5.60 -14.43
C GLN A 77 0.80 -5.15 -15.89
N GLU A 78 0.92 -3.84 -16.13
CA GLU A 78 1.03 -3.31 -17.49
C GLU A 78 2.30 -3.79 -18.20
N ALA A 79 3.42 -3.90 -17.49
CA ALA A 79 4.67 -4.42 -18.03
C ALA A 79 4.54 -5.90 -18.45
N ILE A 80 3.90 -6.73 -17.60
CA ILE A 80 3.63 -8.14 -17.92
C ILE A 80 2.72 -8.24 -19.16
N GLN A 81 1.66 -7.43 -19.23
CA GLN A 81 0.73 -7.45 -20.37
C GLN A 81 1.44 -7.11 -21.68
N ARG A 82 2.26 -6.06 -21.69
CA ARG A 82 3.04 -5.65 -22.87
C ARG A 82 4.02 -6.74 -23.31
N PHE A 83 4.63 -7.45 -22.37
CA PHE A 83 5.53 -8.57 -22.68
C PHE A 83 4.77 -9.74 -23.35
N VAL A 84 3.62 -10.14 -22.80
CA VAL A 84 2.78 -11.22 -23.36
C VAL A 84 2.25 -10.86 -24.75
N GLU A 85 1.91 -9.60 -24.99
CA GLU A 85 1.48 -9.13 -26.31
C GLU A 85 2.61 -9.09 -27.33
N ALA A 86 3.84 -8.77 -26.93
CA ALA A 86 4.99 -8.74 -27.81
C ALA A 86 5.47 -10.14 -28.24
N ASP A 87 5.11 -11.18 -27.48
CA ASP A 87 5.42 -12.59 -27.79
C ASP A 87 4.42 -13.24 -28.78
N ARG A 88 3.31 -12.57 -29.09
CA ARG A 88 2.28 -13.03 -30.06
C ARG A 88 2.57 -12.57 -31.48
#